data_AF-A0A448AXU6-F1
#
_entry.id   AF-A0A448AXU6-F1
#
_cell.length_a   1.000
_cell.length_b   1.000
_cell.length_c   1.000
_cell.angle_alpha   90.00
_cell.angle_beta   90.00
_cell.angle_gamma   90.00
#
_symmetry.space_group_name_H-M   'P 1'
#
loop_
_entity.id
_entity.type
_entity.pdbx_description
1 polymer ?
#
loop_
_entity_poly.entity_id
_entity_poly.type
_entity_poly.pdbx_seq_one_letter_code
_entity_poly.pdbx_strand_id
1 'polypeptide(L)'
;MNINIFRYTSIISYLFIILMGQMTGLPFIFWLLFNAFDFWNIEQIFAVSGLLGAILNVTRWKNKVPITILSFVMMLSPIMSRIVQTPIEKFNYFAFKIPLFLFIVCYIIFIVLNAKKGKPIVSL
;
A
#
# COMPACT_ATOMS: atom_id res chain seq x y z
N MET A 1 17.92 -3.34 14.65
CA MET A 1 16.46 -3.24 14.39
C MET A 1 16.12 -3.93 13.07
N ASN A 2 15.14 -4.82 13.04
CA ASN A 2 14.78 -5.56 11.82
C ASN A 2 13.98 -4.63 10.87
N ILE A 3 14.60 -4.18 9.79
CA ILE A 3 13.98 -3.31 8.77
C ILE A 3 12.63 -3.84 8.26
N ASN A 4 12.44 -5.17 8.26
CA ASN A 4 11.21 -5.79 7.80
C ASN A 4 10.00 -5.47 8.70
N ILE A 5 10.21 -5.01 9.94
CA ILE A 5 9.10 -4.64 10.84
C ILE A 5 8.26 -3.53 10.23
N PHE A 6 8.90 -2.50 9.67
CA PHE A 6 8.20 -1.39 9.01
C PHE A 6 7.43 -1.84 7.78
N ARG A 7 7.98 -2.77 7.00
CA ARG A 7 7.29 -3.36 5.86
C ARG A 7 6.05 -4.13 6.30
N TYR A 8 6.16 -4.97 7.33
CA TYR A 8 5.01 -5.73 7.82
C TYR A 8 3.94 -4.79 8.39
N THR A 9 4.34 -3.80 9.19
CA THR A 9 3.41 -2.78 9.71
C THR A 9 2.74 -2.01 8.58
N SER A 10 3.46 -1.64 7.51
CA SER A 10 2.86 -0.94 6.38
C SER A 10 1.88 -1.82 5.61
N ILE A 11 2.22 -3.09 5.34
CA ILE A 11 1.31 -4.03 4.63
C ILE A 11 0.07 -4.31 5.48
N ILE A 12 0.23 -4.56 6.77
CA ILE A 12 -0.90 -4.79 7.67
C ILE A 12 -1.80 -3.55 7.68
N SER A 13 -1.22 -2.35 7.86
CA SER A 13 -1.97 -1.10 7.82
C SER A 13 -2.71 -0.92 6.50
N TYR A 14 -2.05 -1.23 5.37
CA TYR A 14 -2.65 -1.19 4.04
C TYR A 14 -3.92 -2.05 3.93
N LEU A 15 -3.90 -3.27 4.45
CA LEU A 15 -5.08 -4.15 4.47
C LEU A 15 -6.25 -3.55 5.29
N PHE A 16 -5.92 -2.74 6.30
CA PHE A 16 -6.87 -2.09 7.20
C PHE A 16 -7.40 -0.72 6.72
N ILE A 17 -6.86 -0.12 5.65
CA ILE A 17 -7.25 1.25 5.19
C ILE A 17 -8.74 1.42 4.91
N ILE A 18 -9.47 0.34 4.54
CA ILE A 18 -10.92 0.39 4.29
C ILE A 18 -11.72 -0.40 5.35
N LEU A 19 -11.06 -0.85 6.41
CA LEU A 19 -11.74 -1.57 7.48
C LEU A 19 -12.39 -0.57 8.44
N MET A 20 -13.72 -0.47 8.34
CA MET A 20 -14.65 0.43 9.03
C MET A 20 -14.85 1.81 8.38
N GLY A 21 -16.06 2.01 7.85
CA GLY A 21 -16.58 3.31 7.40
C GLY A 21 -17.36 3.21 6.10
N GLN A 22 -18.58 2.67 6.17
CA GLN A 22 -19.71 2.95 5.26
C GLN A 22 -19.61 2.68 3.74
N MET A 23 -18.47 2.30 3.14
CA MET A 23 -18.46 2.01 1.69
C MET A 23 -18.59 0.54 1.30
N THR A 24 -17.97 -0.36 2.04
CA THR A 24 -18.18 -1.81 1.93
C THR A 24 -17.73 -2.38 3.28
N GLY A 25 -18.51 -3.27 3.91
CA GLY A 25 -18.09 -3.95 5.15
C GLY A 25 -16.94 -4.94 4.95
N LEU A 26 -16.10 -4.73 3.92
CA LEU A 26 -15.10 -5.65 3.42
C LEU A 26 -13.70 -5.05 3.61
N PRO A 27 -12.73 -5.83 4.14
CA PRO A 27 -11.33 -5.46 4.14
C PRO A 27 -10.84 -5.02 2.76
N PHE A 28 -9.88 -4.08 2.72
CA PHE A 28 -9.43 -3.45 1.47
C PHE A 28 -8.97 -4.46 0.43
N ILE A 29 -8.35 -5.56 0.87
CA ILE A 29 -7.89 -6.62 -0.03
C ILE A 29 -9.01 -7.32 -0.79
N PHE A 30 -10.18 -7.52 -0.17
CA PHE A 30 -11.33 -8.11 -0.85
C PHE A 30 -11.91 -7.14 -1.87
N TRP A 31 -11.91 -5.84 -1.55
CA TRP A 31 -12.29 -4.81 -2.51
C TRP A 31 -11.35 -4.79 -3.72
N LEU A 32 -10.03 -4.88 -3.51
CA LEU A 32 -9.06 -4.98 -4.60
C LEU A 32 -9.28 -6.24 -5.43
N LEU A 33 -9.50 -7.39 -4.79
CA LEU A 33 -9.70 -8.64 -5.50
C LEU A 33 -10.98 -8.59 -6.36
N PHE A 34 -12.09 -8.09 -5.81
CA PHE A 34 -13.35 -7.97 -6.55
C PHE A 34 -13.19 -7.07 -7.78
N ASN A 35 -12.64 -5.86 -7.60
CA ASN A 35 -12.48 -4.91 -8.70
C ASN A 35 -11.44 -5.35 -9.72
N ALA A 36 -10.44 -6.16 -9.35
CA ALA A 36 -9.47 -6.69 -10.30
C ALA A 36 -10.11 -7.61 -11.35
N PHE A 37 -11.24 -8.26 -11.05
CA PHE A 37 -12.00 -9.10 -11.97
C PHE A 37 -13.23 -8.40 -12.58
N ASP A 38 -13.47 -7.14 -12.25
CA ASP A 38 -14.55 -6.32 -12.80
C ASP A 38 -14.10 -5.67 -14.12
N PHE A 39 -14.11 -6.46 -15.19
CA PHE A 39 -13.71 -6.01 -16.53
C PHE A 39 -14.61 -4.89 -17.02
N TRP A 40 -14.02 -3.89 -17.71
CA TRP A 40 -14.66 -2.64 -18.19
C TRP A 40 -14.83 -1.53 -17.14
N ASN A 41 -14.45 -1.77 -15.89
CA ASN A 41 -14.43 -0.73 -14.86
C ASN A 41 -13.05 -0.04 -14.79
N ILE A 42 -13.02 1.29 -14.73
CA ILE A 42 -11.77 2.05 -14.54
C ILE A 42 -11.11 1.74 -13.20
N GLU A 43 -11.88 1.32 -12.18
CA GLU A 43 -11.34 0.89 -10.89
C GLU A 43 -10.49 -0.40 -11.00
N GLN A 44 -10.67 -1.19 -12.07
CA GLN A 44 -9.92 -2.43 -12.31
C GLN A 44 -8.41 -2.17 -12.41
N ILE A 45 -7.98 -1.15 -13.16
CA ILE A 45 -6.55 -0.88 -13.36
C ILE A 45 -5.87 -0.51 -12.06
N PHE A 46 -6.56 0.26 -11.20
CA PHE A 46 -6.08 0.64 -9.90
C PHE A 46 -6.05 -0.54 -8.92
N ALA A 47 -7.06 -1.41 -8.98
CA ALA A 47 -7.13 -2.62 -8.18
C ALA A 47 -6.00 -3.60 -8.53
N VAL A 48 -5.78 -3.86 -9.81
CA VAL A 48 -4.67 -4.69 -10.32
C VAL A 48 -3.32 -4.09 -9.93
N SER A 49 -3.15 -2.78 -10.09
CA SER A 49 -1.95 -2.06 -9.66
C SER A 49 -1.69 -2.25 -8.15
N GLY A 50 -2.72 -2.06 -7.31
CA GLY A 50 -2.62 -2.28 -5.87
C GLY A 50 -2.22 -3.70 -5.48
N LEU A 51 -2.81 -4.70 -6.13
CA LEU A 51 -2.49 -6.11 -5.91
C LEU A 51 -1.05 -6.43 -6.33
N LEU A 52 -0.63 -5.98 -7.51
CA LEU A 52 0.74 -6.18 -7.99
C LEU A 52 1.75 -5.48 -7.05
N GLY A 53 1.44 -4.28 -6.58
CA GLY A 53 2.24 -3.57 -5.58
C GLY A 53 2.38 -4.40 -4.29
N ALA A 54 1.29 -4.98 -3.78
CA ALA A 54 1.33 -5.86 -2.61
C ALA A 54 2.13 -7.15 -2.87
N ILE A 55 2.02 -7.75 -4.05
CA ILE A 55 2.78 -8.95 -4.44
C ILE A 55 4.28 -8.64 -4.49
N LEU A 56 4.69 -7.49 -5.04
CA LEU A 56 6.09 -7.09 -5.09
C LEU A 56 6.73 -7.03 -3.68
N ASN A 57 5.95 -6.70 -2.65
CA ASN A 57 6.40 -6.68 -1.26
C ASN A 57 6.69 -8.06 -0.63
N VAL A 58 6.18 -9.15 -1.23
CA VAL A 58 6.44 -10.53 -0.76
C VAL A 58 7.47 -11.26 -1.62
N THR A 59 7.74 -10.77 -2.85
CA THR A 59 8.71 -11.36 -3.78
C THR A 59 10.17 -11.32 -3.28
N ARG A 60 11.05 -12.10 -3.91
CA ARG A 60 12.50 -12.09 -3.62
C ARG A 60 13.16 -10.73 -3.86
N TRP A 61 12.57 -9.87 -4.69
CA TRP A 61 13.13 -8.56 -5.06
C TRP A 61 12.64 -7.40 -4.18
N LYS A 62 11.85 -7.69 -3.14
CA LYS A 62 11.26 -6.70 -2.23
C LYS A 62 12.26 -5.72 -1.59
N ASN A 63 13.54 -6.10 -1.50
CA ASN A 63 14.61 -5.27 -0.93
C ASN A 63 15.40 -4.47 -2.00
N LYS A 64 15.07 -4.55 -3.29
CA LYS A 64 15.66 -3.63 -4.28
C LYS A 64 14.93 -2.29 -4.19
N VAL A 65 15.66 -1.21 -3.88
CA VAL A 65 15.11 0.16 -3.76
C VAL A 65 14.13 0.55 -4.87
N PRO A 66 14.44 0.39 -6.17
CA PRO A 66 13.50 0.76 -7.24
C PRO A 66 12.21 -0.08 -7.19
N ILE A 67 12.32 -1.37 -6.85
CA ILE A 67 11.15 -2.25 -6.68
C ILE A 67 10.32 -1.83 -5.46
N THR A 68 10.97 -1.43 -4.36
CA THR A 68 10.28 -0.93 -3.17
C THR A 68 9.50 0.35 -3.46
N ILE A 69 10.09 1.29 -4.21
CA ILE A 69 9.44 2.55 -4.62
C ILE A 69 8.29 2.26 -5.59
N LEU A 70 8.52 1.42 -6.61
CA LEU A 70 7.49 1.02 -7.56
C LEU A 70 6.29 0.40 -6.83
N SER A 71 6.56 -0.55 -5.94
CA SER A 71 5.56 -1.21 -5.12
C SER A 71 4.76 -0.23 -4.25
N PHE A 72 5.42 0.80 -3.70
CA PHE A 72 4.75 1.87 -2.95
C PHE A 72 3.75 2.64 -3.80
N VAL A 73 4.19 3.12 -4.97
CA VAL A 73 3.36 3.90 -5.91
C VAL A 73 2.17 3.08 -6.38
N MET A 74 2.41 1.80 -6.70
CA MET A 74 1.37 0.86 -7.11
C MET A 74 0.32 0.64 -6.02
N MET A 75 0.73 0.44 -4.77
CA MET A 75 -0.19 0.33 -3.62
C MET A 75 -0.93 1.65 -3.31
N LEU A 76 -0.30 2.80 -3.53
CA LEU A 76 -0.95 4.11 -3.36
C LEU A 76 -2.06 4.36 -4.38
N SER A 77 -1.91 3.84 -5.60
CA SER A 77 -2.82 4.14 -6.71
C SER A 77 -4.31 3.83 -6.44
N PRO A 78 -4.73 2.65 -5.94
CA PRO A 78 -6.14 2.41 -5.60
C PRO A 78 -6.63 3.27 -4.45
N ILE A 79 -5.78 3.61 -3.48
CA ILE A 79 -6.16 4.49 -2.37
C ILE A 79 -6.49 5.88 -2.90
N MET A 80 -5.62 6.45 -3.74
CA MET A 80 -5.84 7.77 -4.34
C MET A 80 -7.09 7.79 -5.21
N SER A 81 -7.29 6.75 -6.02
CA SER A 81 -8.52 6.59 -6.81
C SER A 81 -9.77 6.65 -5.93
N ARG A 82 -9.76 5.96 -4.78
CA ARG A 82 -10.90 5.97 -3.85
C ARG A 82 -11.12 7.32 -3.19
N ILE A 83 -10.06 8.03 -2.80
CA ILE A 83 -10.18 9.38 -2.22
C ILE A 83 -10.80 10.35 -3.22
N VAL A 84 -10.46 10.24 -4.51
CA VAL A 84 -11.00 11.12 -5.56
C VAL A 84 -12.44 10.80 -5.90
N GLN A 85 -12.80 9.52 -5.99
CA GLN A 85 -14.14 9.09 -6.43
C GLN A 85 -15.19 9.09 -5.32
N THR A 86 -14.75 9.02 -4.06
CA THR A 86 -15.65 8.90 -2.91
C THR A 86 -15.82 10.23 -2.19
N PRO A 87 -17.07 10.68 -1.93
CA PRO A 87 -17.32 11.80 -1.04
C PRO A 87 -16.72 11.59 0.35
N ILE A 88 -16.05 12.61 0.90
CA ILE A 88 -15.32 12.48 2.16
C ILE A 88 -16.20 12.05 3.35
N GLU A 89 -17.50 12.35 3.29
CA GLU A 89 -18.55 11.99 4.23
C GLU A 89 -18.73 10.47 4.39
N LYS A 90 -18.40 9.70 3.36
CA LYS A 90 -18.52 8.24 3.38
C LYS A 90 -17.35 7.55 4.08
N PHE A 91 -16.28 8.29 4.40
CA PHE A 91 -15.17 7.73 5.16
C PHE A 91 -15.40 7.92 6.65
N ASN A 92 -15.27 6.83 7.43
CA ASN A 92 -15.02 7.01 8.86
C ASN A 92 -13.61 7.60 9.00
N TYR A 93 -13.57 8.88 9.39
CA TYR A 93 -12.37 9.70 9.38
C TYR A 93 -11.19 9.06 10.12
N PHE A 94 -11.43 8.44 11.29
CA PHE A 94 -10.37 7.82 12.08
C PHE A 94 -9.96 6.44 11.53
N ALA A 95 -10.94 5.61 11.19
CA ALA A 95 -10.69 4.26 10.69
C ALA A 95 -10.01 4.25 9.31
N PHE A 96 -10.19 5.31 8.50
CA PHE A 96 -9.45 5.49 7.26
C PHE A 96 -8.07 6.14 7.48
N LYS A 97 -8.00 7.24 8.24
CA LYS A 97 -6.75 8.01 8.37
C LYS A 97 -5.66 7.30 9.15
N ILE A 98 -5.99 6.64 10.24
CA ILE A 98 -4.96 6.03 11.10
C ILE A 98 -4.20 4.94 10.33
N PRO A 99 -4.86 3.97 9.66
CA PRO A 99 -4.16 2.98 8.86
C PRO A 99 -3.46 3.59 7.64
N LEU A 100 -4.06 4.60 7.00
CA LEU A 100 -3.43 5.28 5.87
C LEU A 100 -2.12 5.97 6.29
N PHE A 101 -2.14 6.70 7.40
CA PHE A 101 -0.97 7.37 7.93
C PHE A 101 0.14 6.38 8.30
N LEU A 102 -0.22 5.30 9.02
CA LEU A 102 0.73 4.23 9.36
C LEU A 102 1.31 3.57 8.11
N PHE A 103 0.48 3.28 7.10
CA PHE A 103 0.94 2.76 5.82
C PHE A 103 1.99 3.69 5.19
N ILE A 104 1.68 4.97 5.01
CA ILE A 104 2.58 5.93 4.35
C ILE A 104 3.89 6.08 5.14
N VAL A 105 3.81 6.34 6.45
CA VAL A 105 5.00 6.63 7.27
C VAL A 105 5.89 5.40 7.39
N CYS A 106 5.33 4.23 7.72
CA CYS A 106 6.13 3.01 7.85
C CYS A 106 6.75 2.61 6.51
N TYR A 107 6.03 2.78 5.40
CA TYR A 107 6.57 2.44 4.08
C TYR A 107 7.69 3.40 3.65
N ILE A 108 7.55 4.70 3.89
CA ILE A 108 8.62 5.68 3.63
C ILE A 108 9.87 5.34 4.46
N ILE A 109 9.71 5.04 5.74
CA ILE A 109 10.83 4.60 6.59
C ILE A 109 11.47 3.33 6.02
N PHE A 110 10.66 2.37 5.57
CA PHE A 110 11.16 1.16 4.91
C PHE A 110 11.99 1.47 3.66
N ILE A 111 11.53 2.35 2.77
CA ILE A 111 12.26 2.80 1.58
C ILE A 111 13.62 3.39 1.97
N VAL A 112 13.64 4.33 2.93
CA VAL A 112 14.87 5.03 3.36
C VAL A 112 15.88 4.05 3.93
N LEU A 113 15.45 3.16 4.83
CA LEU A 113 16.34 2.16 5.43
C LEU A 113 16.84 1.16 4.38
N ASN A 114 16.02 0.81 3.40
CA ASN A 114 16.38 -0.12 2.35
C ASN A 114 17.40 0.51 1.39
N ALA A 115 17.27 1.80 1.09
CA ALA A 115 18.25 2.57 0.33
C ALA A 115 19.59 2.71 1.05
N LYS A 116 19.60 2.85 2.38
CA LYS A 116 20.83 2.87 3.17
C LYS A 116 21.56 1.52 3.16
N LYS A 117 20.85 0.41 3.16
CA LYS A 117 21.44 -0.95 3.08
C LYS A 117 22.07 -1.26 1.73
N GLY A 118 21.57 -0.67 0.65
CA GLY A 118 22.06 -0.92 -0.71
C GLY A 118 23.33 -0.14 -1.08
N LYS A 119 23.81 0.77 -0.22
CA LYS A 119 25.09 1.45 -0.44
C LYS A 119 26.23 0.53 0.02
N PRO A 120 27.20 0.18 -0.84
CA PRO A 120 28.44 -0.40 -0.36
C PRO A 120 29.06 0.58 0.62
N ILE A 121 29.47 0.09 1.79
CA ILE A 121 30.32 0.85 2.69
C ILE A 121 31.58 1.11 1.88
N VAL A 122 31.79 2.36 1.44
CA VAL A 122 33.09 2.76 0.89
C VAL A 122 34.05 2.70 2.08
N SER A 123 34.69 1.54 2.25
CA SER A 123 35.87 1.39 3.09
C SER A 123 36.99 2.10 2.35
N LEU A 124 37.27 3.33 2.77
CA LEU A 124 38.54 4.03 2.52
C LEU A 124 39.68 3.23 3.16
#